data_AF-A0A7V9L8F4-F1
#
_entry.id   AF-A0A7V9L8F4-F1
#
_cell.length_a   1.000
_cell.length_b   1.000
_cell.length_c   1.000
_cell.angle_alpha   90.00
_cell.angle_beta   90.00
_cell.angle_gamma   90.00
#
_symmetry.space_group_name_H-M   'P 1'
#
loop_
_entity.id
_entity.type
_entity.pdbx_description
1 polymer ?
#
loop_
_entity_poly.entity_id
_entity_poly.type
_entity_poly.pdbx_seq_one_letter_code
_entity_poly.pdbx_strand_id
1 'polypeptide(L)'
;MRAALICLIACGGSESAIGPTKPLPIADRSPAPAPPRPCSATSPDQIGEWRYALVTAPFDPVEDLTHEQLFEAWRDGSLAAAPDTIAALSPALGDASRVVRLGDRADPASRRAIMPAHELSPAWKAITIDGAHPLTGASPLLVPLCGVANQRVRNIDPDKLSTVVMSGTTALTRRTAERIESHGAYDLVRQIAPWFRSADITHVSNEVAFLRQCDPDAGPSGDPMDLVFCSKDRYIEALEALGTDIVELTGSHLSDYGSGTLVRTIEMYRKRGWVWFGGGRTQLEAAEPRILEHHGNRFAFVGCNAVGTWLHAVSKGPGVAACDWPRMTWEIRDLRRRGLLPIVSVQHQETHEHDVPPGLVTDLRRLAEAGAMVVFGSQAHSAHPWDVHHGAYIHYGPGNILFAQSTEAQREATVDKLYVHAGTLLAVEKLYTRTEHGQPRRLTALERARFLRQMAAVYADLPPNEPWSAPTTSPADRVRPDALIVEHGRIQQVLVRMPQRMTSDHRYPLVVDLMGGLPYPDDAFIVAPIGKRRATGPEIAGFIHAKYPVDPDQTSITEPAKPTKKRRSRRR
;
A
#
# COMPACT_ATOMS: atom_id res chain seq x y z
N MET A 1 20.54 -58.11 -9.67
CA MET A 1 20.11 -59.41 -9.09
C MET A 1 18.76 -59.16 -8.43
N ARG A 2 17.64 -59.81 -8.79
CA ARG A 2 17.24 -61.20 -8.46
C ARG A 2 17.42 -61.48 -6.95
N ALA A 3 16.42 -61.91 -6.16
CA ALA A 3 14.99 -62.20 -6.36
C ALA A 3 14.23 -61.96 -5.01
N ALA A 4 12.92 -61.69 -4.95
CA ALA A 4 11.79 -62.65 -4.72
C ALA A 4 11.94 -63.53 -3.45
N LEU A 5 10.93 -63.85 -2.61
CA LEU A 5 9.57 -64.45 -2.79
C LEU A 5 8.82 -64.23 -1.41
N ILE A 6 7.49 -63.99 -1.28
CA ILE A 6 6.36 -64.97 -1.14
C ILE A 6 6.43 -65.84 0.15
N CYS A 7 5.37 -66.23 0.89
CA CYS A 7 3.90 -66.08 0.80
C CYS A 7 3.22 -66.30 2.18
N LEU A 8 1.88 -66.14 2.24
CA LEU A 8 0.85 -67.08 2.78
C LEU A 8 -0.48 -66.27 2.90
N ILE A 9 -1.63 -66.54 2.23
CA ILE A 9 -2.42 -67.79 2.02
C ILE A 9 -2.95 -68.31 3.38
N ALA A 10 -4.23 -68.58 3.66
CA ALA A 10 -5.48 -68.78 2.90
C ALA A 10 -6.72 -68.26 3.73
N CYS A 11 -8.03 -68.46 3.45
CA CYS A 11 -8.82 -69.02 2.33
C CYS A 11 -10.32 -68.60 2.45
N GLY A 12 -11.11 -68.76 1.38
CA GLY A 12 -12.58 -68.94 1.41
C GLY A 12 -13.46 -67.68 1.52
N GLY A 13 -14.42 -67.37 0.64
CA GLY A 13 -14.86 -68.03 -0.59
C GLY A 13 -16.27 -68.64 -0.50
N SER A 14 -17.25 -68.02 -1.18
CA SER A 14 -18.39 -68.70 -1.82
C SER A 14 -19.02 -67.78 -2.88
N GLU A 15 -19.49 -68.37 -3.97
CA GLU A 15 -19.88 -67.70 -5.21
C GLU A 15 -21.40 -67.63 -5.39
N SER A 16 -21.88 -66.71 -6.22
CA SER A 16 -23.01 -66.99 -7.13
C SER A 16 -22.96 -66.07 -8.35
N ALA A 17 -23.25 -66.61 -9.54
CA ALA A 17 -22.96 -65.98 -10.83
C ALA A 17 -24.15 -65.23 -11.45
N ILE A 18 -23.86 -64.19 -12.23
CA ILE A 18 -24.78 -63.56 -13.19
C ILE A 18 -24.02 -63.30 -14.51
N GLY A 19 -24.68 -63.50 -15.65
CA GLY A 19 -24.08 -63.61 -16.98
C GLY A 19 -23.61 -62.31 -17.66
N PRO A 20 -23.25 -62.37 -18.96
CA PRO A 20 -22.51 -61.31 -19.64
C PRO A 20 -23.36 -60.06 -19.90
N THR A 21 -23.05 -58.98 -19.21
CA THR A 21 -23.58 -57.65 -19.50
C THR A 21 -22.91 -57.07 -20.74
N LYS A 22 -23.71 -56.62 -21.71
CA LYS A 22 -23.23 -55.84 -22.86
C LYS A 22 -22.45 -54.60 -22.38
N PRO A 23 -21.39 -54.17 -23.08
CA PRO A 23 -20.78 -52.87 -22.80
C PRO A 23 -21.82 -51.77 -23.02
N LEU A 24 -21.93 -50.87 -22.03
CA LEU A 24 -22.73 -49.65 -22.15
C LEU A 24 -22.21 -48.80 -23.31
N PRO A 25 -23.08 -48.12 -24.06
CA PRO A 25 -22.62 -47.20 -25.10
C PRO A 25 -21.78 -46.09 -24.45
N ILE A 26 -20.61 -45.82 -25.04
CA ILE A 26 -19.77 -44.69 -24.66
C ILE A 26 -20.64 -43.44 -24.84
N ALA A 27 -20.91 -42.72 -23.75
CA ALA A 27 -21.62 -41.46 -23.83
C ALA A 27 -20.83 -40.51 -24.74
N ASP A 28 -21.51 -40.00 -25.77
CA ASP A 28 -20.94 -39.10 -26.76
C ASP A 28 -20.41 -37.85 -26.04
N ARG A 29 -19.09 -37.78 -25.89
CA ARG A 29 -18.42 -36.61 -25.32
C ARG A 29 -18.46 -35.53 -26.40
N SER A 30 -19.53 -34.74 -26.37
CA SER A 30 -19.61 -33.51 -27.16
C SER A 30 -18.28 -32.76 -27.04
N PRO A 31 -17.65 -32.37 -28.17
CA PRO A 31 -16.32 -31.78 -28.12
C PRO A 31 -16.33 -30.55 -27.21
N ALA A 32 -15.26 -30.37 -26.44
CA ALA A 32 -15.12 -29.18 -25.61
C ALA A 32 -15.32 -27.92 -26.48
N PRO A 33 -16.09 -26.92 -26.03
CA PRO A 33 -16.37 -25.74 -26.83
C PRO A 33 -15.05 -25.09 -27.26
N ALA A 34 -14.97 -24.73 -28.54
CA ALA A 34 -13.78 -24.10 -29.10
C ALA A 34 -13.44 -22.82 -28.30
N PRO A 35 -12.14 -22.53 -28.09
CA PRO A 35 -11.74 -21.35 -27.33
C PRO A 35 -12.25 -20.06 -27.99
N PRO A 36 -12.54 -19.00 -27.20
CA PRO A 36 -12.94 -17.70 -27.73
C PRO A 36 -11.95 -17.18 -28.78
N ARG A 37 -12.48 -16.66 -29.89
CA ARG A 37 -11.70 -16.11 -31.01
C ARG A 37 -11.91 -14.59 -31.14
N PRO A 38 -10.90 -13.82 -31.60
CA PRO A 38 -11.10 -12.45 -32.04
C PRO A 38 -12.19 -12.33 -33.12
N CYS A 39 -12.97 -11.24 -33.09
CA CYS A 39 -14.03 -10.99 -34.06
C CYS A 39 -14.41 -9.50 -34.18
N SER A 40 -15.37 -9.19 -35.06
CA SER A 40 -16.00 -7.87 -35.13
C SER A 40 -16.81 -7.57 -33.86
N ALA A 41 -16.79 -6.32 -33.40
CA ALA A 41 -17.63 -5.84 -32.29
C ALA A 41 -19.15 -5.88 -32.59
N THR A 42 -19.53 -6.18 -33.83
CA THR A 42 -20.94 -6.33 -34.27
C THR A 42 -21.35 -7.78 -34.50
N SER A 43 -20.50 -8.76 -34.18
CA SER A 43 -20.78 -10.17 -34.46
C SER A 43 -21.89 -10.71 -33.54
N PRO A 44 -22.88 -11.45 -34.07
CA PRO A 44 -23.99 -11.98 -33.27
C PRO A 44 -23.56 -13.09 -32.28
N ASP A 45 -22.37 -13.67 -32.46
CA ASP A 45 -21.75 -14.65 -31.57
C ASP A 45 -20.72 -14.02 -30.59
N GLN A 46 -20.78 -12.70 -30.36
CA GLN A 46 -19.91 -12.03 -29.39
C GLN A 46 -20.23 -12.48 -27.96
N ILE A 47 -19.21 -12.98 -27.28
CA ILE A 47 -19.24 -13.45 -25.89
C ILE A 47 -18.38 -12.61 -24.95
N GLY A 48 -17.68 -11.59 -25.43
CA GLY A 48 -16.85 -10.77 -24.53
C GLY A 48 -15.89 -9.79 -25.19
N GLU A 49 -14.89 -9.40 -24.41
CA GLU A 49 -13.85 -8.45 -24.78
C GLU A 49 -12.54 -8.80 -24.06
N TRP A 50 -11.39 -8.66 -24.73
CA TRP A 50 -10.06 -8.82 -24.13
C TRP A 50 -9.28 -7.53 -24.26
N ARG A 51 -8.77 -7.02 -23.15
CA ARG A 51 -8.02 -5.75 -23.10
C ARG A 51 -6.54 -6.01 -23.20
N TYR A 52 -5.86 -5.20 -24.00
CA TYR A 52 -4.41 -5.08 -24.04
C TYR A 52 -3.99 -3.67 -23.63
N ALA A 53 -2.76 -3.53 -23.17
CA ALA A 53 -2.18 -2.27 -22.72
C ALA A 53 -0.85 -2.04 -23.43
N LEU A 54 -0.66 -0.83 -23.94
CA LEU A 54 0.65 -0.34 -24.35
C LEU A 54 1.42 0.09 -23.09
N VAL A 55 2.66 -0.37 -22.96
CA VAL A 55 3.53 -0.05 -21.83
C VAL A 55 4.91 0.41 -22.27
N THR A 56 5.59 1.10 -21.35
CA THR A 56 6.96 1.60 -21.49
C THR A 56 7.67 1.58 -20.12
N ALA A 57 8.96 1.91 -20.11
CA ALA A 57 9.76 2.02 -18.88
C ALA A 57 9.14 3.06 -17.90
N PRO A 58 9.27 2.86 -16.57
CA PRO A 58 8.61 3.70 -15.56
C PRO A 58 8.78 5.23 -15.71
N PHE A 59 9.92 5.68 -16.26
CA PHE A 59 10.27 7.10 -16.40
C PHE A 59 10.24 7.63 -17.85
N ASP A 60 9.63 6.92 -18.81
CA ASP A 60 9.41 7.46 -20.17
C ASP A 60 8.50 8.73 -20.09
N PRO A 61 8.87 9.87 -20.72
CA PRO A 61 8.05 11.08 -20.71
C PRO A 61 6.74 11.01 -21.51
N VAL A 62 6.56 9.99 -22.36
CA VAL A 62 5.30 9.74 -23.11
C VAL A 62 4.24 9.17 -22.17
N GLU A 63 3.11 9.86 -22.09
CA GLU A 63 1.94 9.44 -21.29
C GLU A 63 0.81 8.91 -22.17
N ASP A 64 0.63 9.53 -23.34
CA ASP A 64 -0.44 9.27 -24.29
C ASP A 64 0.14 9.16 -25.70
N LEU A 65 -0.50 8.35 -26.55
CA LEU A 65 -0.30 8.35 -28.00
C LEU A 65 -1.65 8.45 -28.70
N THR A 66 -1.69 9.03 -29.89
CA THR A 66 -2.87 8.88 -30.74
C THR A 66 -2.98 7.45 -31.28
N HIS A 67 -4.18 7.00 -31.66
CA HIS A 67 -4.31 5.73 -32.38
C HIS A 67 -3.47 5.69 -33.67
N GLU A 68 -3.28 6.81 -34.38
CA GLU A 68 -2.41 6.86 -35.56
C GLU A 68 -0.95 6.52 -35.19
N GLN A 69 -0.43 7.11 -34.12
CA GLN A 69 0.93 6.84 -33.62
C GLN A 69 1.10 5.40 -33.13
N LEU A 70 0.07 4.82 -32.50
CA LEU A 70 0.05 3.39 -32.14
C LEU A 70 0.14 2.50 -33.39
N PHE A 71 -0.61 2.83 -34.44
CA PHE A 71 -0.64 2.05 -35.69
C PHE A 71 0.67 2.19 -36.48
N GLU A 72 1.31 3.35 -36.44
CA GLU A 72 2.66 3.56 -37.00
C GLU A 72 3.70 2.71 -36.25
N ALA A 73 3.73 2.80 -34.92
CA ALA A 73 4.66 2.06 -34.06
C ALA A 73 4.49 0.52 -34.12
N TRP A 74 3.28 0.04 -34.45
CA TRP A 74 3.02 -1.37 -34.72
C TRP A 74 3.69 -1.83 -36.02
N ARG A 75 3.62 -1.00 -37.07
CA ARG A 75 4.05 -1.35 -38.43
C ARG A 75 5.53 -1.12 -38.68
N ASP A 76 6.16 -0.15 -38.02
CA ASP A 76 7.58 0.17 -38.20
C ASP A 76 8.50 -0.84 -37.49
N GLY A 77 8.02 -1.49 -36.42
CA GLY A 77 8.75 -2.42 -35.55
C GLY A 77 9.20 -1.82 -34.21
N SER A 78 8.69 -0.64 -33.83
CA SER A 78 8.99 0.04 -32.57
C SER A 78 8.34 -0.61 -31.34
N LEU A 79 7.35 -1.47 -31.54
CA LEU A 79 6.65 -2.20 -30.48
C LEU A 79 7.09 -3.66 -30.36
N ALA A 80 7.08 -4.17 -29.13
CA ALA A 80 7.25 -5.57 -28.81
C ALA A 80 5.94 -6.22 -28.32
N ALA A 81 5.72 -7.51 -28.59
CA ALA A 81 4.56 -8.24 -28.09
C ALA A 81 4.82 -9.76 -28.04
N ALA A 82 4.07 -10.47 -27.20
CA ALA A 82 4.04 -11.93 -27.20
C ALA A 82 3.37 -12.48 -28.48
N PRO A 83 3.71 -13.68 -28.98
CA PRO A 83 3.14 -14.24 -30.20
C PRO A 83 1.59 -14.28 -30.24
N ASP A 84 0.96 -14.63 -29.12
CA ASP A 84 -0.51 -14.68 -29.03
C ASP A 84 -1.14 -13.29 -29.02
N THR A 85 -0.46 -12.30 -28.44
CA THR A 85 -0.84 -10.88 -28.52
C THR A 85 -0.73 -10.35 -29.96
N ILE A 86 0.32 -10.76 -30.68
CA ILE A 86 0.47 -10.45 -32.11
C ILE A 86 -0.69 -11.04 -32.91
N ALA A 87 -1.00 -12.33 -32.71
CA ALA A 87 -2.08 -12.99 -33.42
C ALA A 87 -3.46 -12.35 -33.14
N ALA A 88 -3.71 -11.93 -31.89
CA ALA A 88 -4.97 -11.31 -31.49
C ALA A 88 -5.16 -9.87 -32.03
N LEU A 89 -4.09 -9.07 -32.12
CA LEU A 89 -4.16 -7.65 -32.50
C LEU A 89 -3.92 -7.38 -34.00
N SER A 90 -3.26 -8.29 -34.72
CA SER A 90 -3.02 -8.13 -36.17
C SER A 90 -4.29 -7.82 -36.99
N PRO A 91 -5.49 -8.39 -36.71
CA PRO A 91 -6.72 -8.04 -37.42
C PRO A 91 -7.17 -6.59 -37.23
N ALA A 92 -6.78 -5.93 -36.13
CA ALA A 92 -7.17 -4.55 -35.81
C ALA A 92 -6.10 -3.52 -36.20
N LEU A 93 -4.80 -3.83 -35.98
CA LEU A 93 -3.69 -2.90 -36.19
C LEU A 93 -3.04 -3.04 -37.59
N GLY A 94 -3.24 -4.19 -38.24
CA GLY A 94 -2.67 -4.53 -39.55
C GLY A 94 -1.38 -5.35 -39.45
N ASP A 95 -0.55 -5.27 -40.50
CA ASP A 95 0.66 -6.08 -40.61
C ASP A 95 1.57 -5.95 -39.38
N ALA A 96 1.88 -7.10 -38.79
CA ALA A 96 2.72 -7.26 -37.61
C ALA A 96 4.08 -7.90 -37.93
N SER A 97 4.46 -8.01 -39.21
CA SER A 97 5.72 -8.62 -39.67
C SER A 97 6.98 -8.04 -39.02
N ARG A 98 6.92 -6.79 -38.55
CA ARG A 98 8.02 -6.08 -37.88
C ARG A 98 7.92 -6.03 -36.35
N VAL A 99 6.80 -6.46 -35.75
CA VAL A 99 6.62 -6.41 -34.29
C VAL A 99 7.65 -7.33 -33.62
N VAL A 100 8.37 -6.78 -32.64
CA VAL A 100 9.43 -7.50 -31.94
C VAL A 100 8.81 -8.57 -31.06
N ARG A 101 9.14 -9.84 -31.29
CA ARG A 101 8.63 -10.93 -30.45
C ARG A 101 9.30 -10.91 -29.09
N LEU A 102 8.50 -10.81 -28.04
CA LEU A 102 8.95 -11.00 -26.66
C LEU A 102 9.23 -12.49 -26.40
N GLY A 103 10.22 -12.76 -25.54
CA GLY A 103 10.36 -14.05 -24.87
C GLY A 103 9.48 -14.11 -23.61
N ASP A 104 9.76 -15.06 -22.72
CA ASP A 104 8.94 -15.34 -21.52
C ASP A 104 8.82 -14.16 -20.53
N ARG A 105 9.72 -13.16 -20.62
CA ARG A 105 9.67 -11.90 -19.86
C ARG A 105 10.07 -10.72 -20.75
N ALA A 106 9.38 -9.60 -20.58
CA ALA A 106 9.77 -8.33 -21.18
C ALA A 106 10.91 -7.66 -20.38
N ASP A 107 11.84 -7.03 -21.10
CA ASP A 107 12.99 -6.30 -20.54
C ASP A 107 12.70 -4.79 -20.51
N PRO A 108 12.67 -4.13 -19.33
CA PRO A 108 12.45 -2.69 -19.22
C PRO A 108 13.51 -1.83 -19.92
N ALA A 109 14.70 -2.36 -20.19
CA ALA A 109 15.80 -1.59 -20.76
C ALA A 109 15.67 -1.34 -22.28
N SER A 110 14.75 -2.01 -22.99
CA SER A 110 14.95 -2.19 -24.44
C SER A 110 13.74 -2.18 -25.41
N ARG A 111 12.52 -1.73 -25.05
CA ARG A 111 11.47 -1.16 -25.96
C ARG A 111 10.12 -0.87 -25.25
N ARG A 112 9.18 -0.27 -25.99
CA ARG A 112 7.74 -0.26 -25.66
C ARG A 112 7.12 -1.62 -26.01
N ALA A 113 6.11 -2.06 -25.25
CA ALA A 113 5.48 -3.35 -25.45
C ALA A 113 3.95 -3.28 -25.38
N ILE A 114 3.26 -4.20 -26.05
CA ILE A 114 1.83 -4.47 -25.83
C ILE A 114 1.68 -5.84 -25.14
N MET A 115 0.90 -5.86 -24.06
CA MET A 115 0.61 -7.05 -23.26
C MET A 115 -0.87 -7.11 -22.84
N PRO A 116 -1.43 -8.28 -22.52
CA PRO A 116 -2.77 -8.40 -21.96
C PRO A 116 -2.91 -7.59 -20.66
N ALA A 117 -4.00 -6.83 -20.52
CA ALA A 117 -4.14 -5.85 -19.44
C ALA A 117 -4.12 -6.46 -18.02
N HIS A 118 -4.50 -7.74 -17.88
CA HIS A 118 -4.42 -8.47 -16.60
C HIS A 118 -3.00 -8.94 -16.21
N GLU A 119 -2.02 -8.83 -17.12
CA GLU A 119 -0.60 -9.14 -16.88
C GLU A 119 0.20 -7.87 -16.53
N LEU A 120 -0.45 -6.70 -16.51
CA LEU A 120 0.15 -5.46 -16.06
C LEU A 120 0.68 -5.57 -14.62
N SER A 121 1.78 -4.87 -14.37
CA SER A 121 2.36 -4.70 -13.03
C SER A 121 2.94 -3.29 -12.89
N PRO A 122 3.12 -2.77 -11.66
CA PRO A 122 3.68 -1.44 -11.43
C PRO A 122 5.12 -1.26 -11.91
N ALA A 123 5.81 -2.34 -12.34
CA ALA A 123 7.14 -2.28 -12.94
C ALA A 123 7.13 -1.64 -14.35
N TRP A 124 5.94 -1.43 -14.91
CA TRP A 124 5.71 -0.82 -16.20
C TRP A 124 4.85 0.45 -16.07
N LYS A 125 5.15 1.44 -16.90
CA LYS A 125 4.26 2.58 -17.11
C LYS A 125 3.27 2.24 -18.22
N ALA A 126 1.97 2.25 -17.91
CA ALA A 126 0.93 2.18 -18.93
C ALA A 126 0.86 3.52 -19.71
N ILE A 127 0.69 3.43 -21.03
CA ILE A 127 0.45 4.56 -21.93
C ILE A 127 -1.05 4.58 -22.26
N THR A 128 -1.67 5.75 -22.17
CA THR A 128 -3.05 5.96 -22.64
C THR A 128 -3.09 6.09 -24.16
N ILE A 129 -4.24 5.78 -24.78
CA ILE A 129 -4.42 5.99 -26.22
C ILE A 129 -5.60 6.93 -26.44
N ASP A 130 -5.37 8.07 -27.12
CA ASP A 130 -6.35 9.15 -27.27
C ASP A 130 -6.98 9.59 -25.92
N GLY A 131 -6.17 9.61 -24.86
CA GLY A 131 -6.56 9.90 -23.48
C GLY A 131 -7.26 8.74 -22.74
N ALA A 132 -7.46 7.59 -23.37
CA ALA A 132 -8.11 6.42 -22.77
C ALA A 132 -7.10 5.51 -22.04
N HIS A 133 -7.27 5.35 -20.72
CA HIS A 133 -6.48 4.41 -19.92
C HIS A 133 -6.91 2.95 -20.19
N PRO A 134 -5.97 2.00 -20.39
CA PRO A 134 -6.30 0.64 -20.87
C PRO A 134 -7.26 -0.16 -19.96
N LEU A 135 -7.23 0.11 -18.65
CA LEU A 135 -8.07 -0.57 -17.66
C LEU A 135 -9.51 -0.05 -17.56
N THR A 136 -9.80 1.16 -18.02
CA THR A 136 -11.09 1.84 -17.78
C THR A 136 -11.70 2.52 -19.01
N GLY A 137 -10.89 2.99 -19.95
CA GLY A 137 -11.33 3.67 -21.16
C GLY A 137 -11.71 2.73 -22.31
N ALA A 138 -12.28 3.31 -23.37
CA ALA A 138 -12.41 2.66 -24.67
C ALA A 138 -11.10 2.89 -25.46
N SER A 139 -10.44 1.82 -25.88
CA SER A 139 -9.12 1.86 -26.53
C SER A 139 -9.12 0.99 -27.78
N PRO A 140 -8.34 1.32 -28.84
CA PRO A 140 -8.12 0.42 -29.99
C PRO A 140 -7.46 -0.91 -29.61
N LEU A 141 -6.95 -1.03 -28.38
CA LEU A 141 -6.41 -2.27 -27.81
C LEU A 141 -7.48 -3.15 -27.11
N LEU A 142 -8.76 -2.92 -27.41
CA LEU A 142 -9.89 -3.75 -26.98
C LEU A 142 -10.29 -4.73 -28.10
N VAL A 143 -10.07 -6.02 -27.90
CA VAL A 143 -10.40 -7.07 -28.89
C VAL A 143 -11.74 -7.73 -28.53
N PRO A 144 -12.79 -7.63 -29.37
CA PRO A 144 -14.03 -8.38 -29.18
C PRO A 144 -13.78 -9.88 -29.30
N LEU A 145 -14.36 -10.67 -28.39
CA LEU A 145 -14.27 -12.12 -28.39
C LEU A 145 -15.61 -12.75 -28.77
N CYS A 146 -15.56 -13.75 -29.66
CA CYS A 146 -16.70 -14.52 -30.13
C CYS A 146 -16.53 -16.02 -29.89
N GLY A 147 -17.64 -16.75 -29.78
CA GLY A 147 -17.65 -18.20 -29.59
C GLY A 147 -18.90 -18.70 -28.87
N VAL A 148 -18.81 -19.88 -28.26
CA VAL A 148 -19.89 -20.46 -27.45
C VAL A 148 -19.43 -20.50 -26.00
N ALA A 149 -19.88 -19.53 -25.20
CA ALA A 149 -19.59 -19.45 -23.78
C ALA A 149 -20.85 -19.10 -22.98
N ASN A 150 -21.04 -19.80 -21.85
CA ASN A 150 -22.17 -19.57 -20.94
C ASN A 150 -22.00 -18.33 -20.05
N GLN A 151 -20.86 -17.62 -20.15
CA GLN A 151 -20.52 -16.44 -19.37
C GLN A 151 -19.73 -15.45 -20.24
N ARG A 152 -19.82 -14.15 -19.94
CA ARG A 152 -19.09 -13.10 -20.68
C ARG A 152 -17.60 -13.17 -20.36
N VAL A 153 -16.77 -13.41 -21.37
CA VAL A 153 -15.31 -13.56 -21.22
C VAL A 153 -14.64 -12.19 -21.18
N ARG A 154 -13.91 -11.89 -20.10
CA ARG A 154 -13.05 -10.70 -19.96
C ARG A 154 -11.81 -11.01 -19.14
N ASN A 155 -10.71 -10.31 -19.40
CA ASN A 155 -9.51 -10.36 -18.55
C ASN A 155 -9.48 -9.28 -17.47
N ILE A 156 -10.14 -8.14 -17.69
CA ILE A 156 -10.43 -7.13 -16.67
C ILE A 156 -11.95 -7.14 -16.42
N ASP A 157 -12.31 -7.38 -15.17
CA ASP A 157 -13.67 -7.31 -14.65
C ASP A 157 -13.84 -5.96 -13.94
N PRO A 158 -14.64 -5.01 -14.48
CA PRO A 158 -14.76 -3.68 -13.89
C PRO A 158 -15.32 -3.73 -12.46
N ASP A 159 -16.17 -4.71 -12.15
CA ASP A 159 -16.78 -4.92 -10.84
C ASP A 159 -15.77 -5.44 -9.78
N LYS A 160 -14.51 -5.66 -10.19
CA LYS A 160 -13.36 -6.04 -9.35
C LYS A 160 -12.19 -5.04 -9.43
N LEU A 161 -12.34 -3.97 -10.20
CA LEU A 161 -11.32 -2.92 -10.38
C LEU A 161 -11.61 -1.76 -9.43
N SER A 162 -10.67 -1.43 -8.55
CA SER A 162 -10.70 -0.24 -7.69
C SER A 162 -9.57 0.69 -8.03
N THR A 163 -9.84 1.99 -7.93
CA THR A 163 -8.86 3.05 -8.12
C THR A 163 -8.68 3.85 -6.85
N VAL A 164 -7.42 4.07 -6.47
CA VAL A 164 -7.04 4.82 -5.26
C VAL A 164 -6.09 5.93 -5.65
N VAL A 165 -6.47 7.19 -5.45
CA VAL A 165 -5.56 8.33 -5.61
C VAL A 165 -4.84 8.60 -4.29
N MET A 166 -3.50 8.65 -4.30
CA MET A 166 -2.67 9.00 -3.15
C MET A 166 -1.89 10.28 -3.40
N SER A 167 -2.09 11.28 -2.53
CA SER A 167 -1.37 12.56 -2.58
C SER A 167 -0.07 12.55 -1.79
N GLY A 168 0.86 13.41 -2.19
CA GLY A 168 1.93 13.88 -1.30
C GLY A 168 1.44 14.85 -0.22
N THR A 169 2.37 15.58 0.40
CA THR A 169 2.10 16.39 1.60
C THR A 169 1.14 17.55 1.36
N THR A 170 0.15 17.67 2.24
CA THR A 170 -0.68 18.85 2.44
C THR A 170 -0.39 19.50 3.79
N ALA A 171 -0.03 20.79 3.75
CA ALA A 171 0.04 21.66 4.91
C ALA A 171 -0.48 23.06 4.50
N LEU A 172 -1.72 23.37 4.87
CA LEU A 172 -2.43 24.59 4.43
C LEU A 172 -2.02 25.79 5.32
N THR A 173 -0.76 26.20 5.18
CA THR A 173 -0.03 27.24 5.91
C THR A 173 0.80 28.08 4.92
N ARG A 174 1.38 29.21 5.35
CA ARG A 174 2.26 30.07 4.54
C ARG A 174 1.60 30.50 3.21
N ARG A 175 2.34 30.54 2.10
CA ARG A 175 1.79 30.94 0.78
C ARG A 175 0.60 30.09 0.30
N THR A 176 0.43 28.87 0.79
CA THR A 176 -0.76 28.07 0.52
C THR A 176 -1.98 28.62 1.28
N ALA A 177 -1.79 29.07 2.52
CA ALA A 177 -2.80 29.82 3.27
C ALA A 177 -3.09 31.21 2.66
N GLU A 178 -2.07 31.99 2.30
CA GLU A 178 -2.22 33.27 1.58
C GLU A 178 -3.08 33.11 0.32
N ARG A 179 -2.89 32.01 -0.43
CA ARG A 179 -3.69 31.67 -1.62
C ARG A 179 -5.16 31.46 -1.26
N ILE A 180 -5.46 30.72 -0.19
CA ILE A 180 -6.83 30.45 0.29
C ILE A 180 -7.50 31.72 0.83
N GLU A 181 -6.76 32.57 1.56
CA GLU A 181 -7.26 33.88 2.01
C GLU A 181 -7.62 34.78 0.83
N SER A 182 -6.79 34.81 -0.22
CA SER A 182 -6.97 35.70 -1.36
C SER A 182 -7.96 35.22 -2.43
N HIS A 183 -8.11 33.89 -2.63
CA HIS A 183 -8.88 33.32 -3.75
C HIS A 183 -9.90 32.23 -3.34
N GLY A 184 -9.93 31.83 -2.07
CA GLY A 184 -10.78 30.75 -1.58
C GLY A 184 -10.18 29.35 -1.73
N ALA A 185 -10.68 28.41 -0.91
CA ALA A 185 -10.13 27.06 -0.80
C ALA A 185 -10.37 26.19 -2.05
N TYR A 186 -11.47 26.44 -2.77
CA TYR A 186 -11.76 25.74 -4.03
C TYR A 186 -10.81 26.16 -5.17
N ASP A 187 -10.47 27.45 -5.30
CA ASP A 187 -9.53 27.90 -6.35
C ASP A 187 -8.16 27.23 -6.16
N LEU A 188 -7.67 27.11 -4.92
CA LEU A 188 -6.40 26.43 -4.62
C LEU A 188 -6.29 25.06 -5.31
N VAL A 189 -7.35 24.25 -5.31
CA VAL A 189 -7.32 22.88 -5.82
C VAL A 189 -7.92 22.70 -7.23
N ARG A 190 -8.52 23.72 -7.84
CA ARG A 190 -9.32 23.58 -9.08
C ARG A 190 -8.61 22.88 -10.25
N GLN A 191 -7.28 23.00 -10.34
CA GLN A 191 -6.47 22.42 -11.43
C GLN A 191 -6.21 20.92 -11.24
N ILE A 192 -6.30 20.43 -9.99
CA ILE A 192 -5.99 19.05 -9.61
C ILE A 192 -7.21 18.27 -9.13
N ALA A 193 -8.25 18.93 -8.61
CA ALA A 193 -9.47 18.29 -8.10
C ALA A 193 -10.15 17.33 -9.09
N PRO A 194 -10.21 17.58 -10.42
CA PRO A 194 -10.75 16.61 -11.38
C PRO A 194 -9.97 15.29 -11.45
N TRP A 195 -8.67 15.30 -11.12
CA TRP A 195 -7.85 14.07 -11.04
C TRP A 195 -8.20 13.25 -9.80
N PHE A 196 -8.25 13.91 -8.64
CA PHE A 196 -8.57 13.26 -7.36
C PHE A 196 -9.97 12.62 -7.41
N ARG A 197 -10.98 13.39 -7.81
CA ARG A 197 -12.36 12.94 -8.00
C ARG A 197 -12.58 11.91 -9.13
N SER A 198 -11.52 11.52 -9.85
CA SER A 198 -11.61 10.47 -10.88
C SER A 198 -11.35 9.05 -10.34
N ALA A 199 -11.07 8.93 -9.03
CA ALA A 199 -10.83 7.67 -8.36
C ALA A 199 -11.98 7.29 -7.41
N ASP A 200 -12.09 6.00 -7.09
CA ASP A 200 -13.10 5.46 -6.18
C ASP A 200 -12.78 5.75 -4.70
N ILE A 201 -11.49 5.92 -4.39
CA ILE A 201 -10.99 6.29 -3.05
C ILE A 201 -9.95 7.40 -3.19
N THR A 202 -10.19 8.52 -2.52
CA THR A 202 -9.30 9.69 -2.51
C THR A 202 -8.55 9.79 -1.18
N HIS A 203 -7.23 9.53 -1.23
CA HIS A 203 -6.31 9.71 -0.12
C HIS A 203 -5.61 11.09 -0.17
N VAL A 204 -5.64 11.80 0.96
CA VAL A 204 -4.83 13.00 1.20
C VAL A 204 -3.96 12.83 2.43
N SER A 205 -2.65 13.09 2.30
CA SER A 205 -1.78 13.22 3.47
C SER A 205 -1.81 14.63 4.03
N ASN A 206 -2.14 14.77 5.32
CA ASN A 206 -2.31 16.06 6.00
C ASN A 206 -1.37 16.14 7.22
N GLU A 207 -0.42 17.08 7.16
CA GLU A 207 0.67 17.17 8.14
C GLU A 207 0.41 18.13 9.31
N VAL A 208 -0.58 19.03 9.19
CA VAL A 208 -0.84 20.10 10.16
C VAL A 208 -2.22 19.99 10.79
N ALA A 209 -2.33 20.34 12.07
CA ALA A 209 -3.61 20.31 12.77
C ALA A 209 -4.52 21.50 12.40
N PHE A 210 -5.83 21.26 12.35
CA PHE A 210 -6.83 22.32 12.21
C PHE A 210 -7.11 23.00 13.56
N LEU A 211 -7.06 24.33 13.57
CA LEU A 211 -7.26 25.18 14.74
C LEU A 211 -8.11 26.41 14.39
N ARG A 212 -9.04 26.77 15.29
CA ARG A 212 -9.95 27.92 15.11
C ARG A 212 -9.23 29.27 15.07
N GLN A 213 -8.35 29.48 16.04
CA GLN A 213 -7.51 30.68 16.17
C GLN A 213 -6.11 30.35 15.65
N CYS A 214 -6.06 29.82 14.42
CA CYS A 214 -4.80 29.62 13.71
C CYS A 214 -4.39 30.94 13.05
N ASP A 215 -3.18 31.40 13.35
CA ASP A 215 -2.40 32.21 12.44
C ASP A 215 -1.59 31.23 11.57
N PRO A 216 -1.87 31.12 10.26
CA PRO A 216 -1.20 30.18 9.38
C PRO A 216 0.06 30.77 8.75
N ASP A 217 0.35 32.05 8.97
CA ASP A 217 1.45 32.80 8.37
C ASP A 217 2.57 33.07 9.39
N ALA A 218 2.25 33.03 10.70
CA ALA A 218 3.20 33.10 11.80
C ALA A 218 2.91 32.07 12.92
N GLY A 219 3.96 31.54 13.56
CA GLY A 219 3.83 30.62 14.69
C GLY A 219 3.30 31.30 15.97
N PRO A 220 3.19 30.58 17.11
CA PRO A 220 2.68 31.13 18.39
C PRO A 220 3.44 32.35 18.93
N SER A 221 4.68 32.56 18.50
CA SER A 221 5.55 33.69 18.83
C SER A 221 5.30 34.94 17.99
N GLY A 222 4.57 34.82 16.86
CA GLY A 222 4.53 35.82 15.80
C GLY A 222 5.71 35.76 14.83
N ASP A 223 6.64 34.81 14.96
CA ASP A 223 7.76 34.62 14.02
C ASP A 223 7.41 33.56 12.94
N PRO A 224 7.48 33.89 11.64
CA PRO A 224 7.35 32.91 10.54
C PRO A 224 8.48 31.84 10.50
N MET A 225 9.59 32.07 11.21
CA MET A 225 10.74 31.16 11.27
C MET A 225 10.58 30.02 12.28
N ASP A 226 9.62 30.08 13.20
CA ASP A 226 9.53 29.15 14.33
C ASP A 226 9.16 27.70 13.96
N LEU A 227 8.84 27.42 12.70
CA LEU A 227 8.44 26.09 12.18
C LEU A 227 7.28 25.43 12.96
N VAL A 228 6.41 26.23 13.56
CA VAL A 228 5.18 25.77 14.21
C VAL A 228 4.00 26.09 13.31
N PHE A 229 3.24 25.08 12.88
CA PHE A 229 2.21 25.21 11.86
C PHE A 229 0.81 24.79 12.33
N CYS A 230 -0.20 25.42 11.73
CA CYS A 230 -1.60 25.05 11.83
C CYS A 230 -2.33 25.41 10.54
N SER A 231 -3.58 24.95 10.42
CA SER A 231 -4.53 25.42 9.41
C SER A 231 -5.80 25.95 10.05
N LYS A 232 -6.38 27.02 9.49
CA LYS A 232 -7.69 27.52 9.93
C LYS A 232 -8.75 26.47 9.63
N ASP A 233 -9.70 26.26 10.54
CA ASP A 233 -10.82 25.29 10.39
C ASP A 233 -11.45 25.31 8.97
N ARG A 234 -11.63 26.49 8.37
CA ARG A 234 -12.25 26.69 7.03
C ARG A 234 -11.43 26.15 5.86
N TYR A 235 -10.13 25.93 6.02
CA TYR A 235 -9.27 25.44 4.94
C TYR A 235 -9.56 23.98 4.57
N ILE A 236 -10.29 23.25 5.41
CA ILE A 236 -10.75 21.87 5.13
C ILE A 236 -11.64 21.79 3.88
N GLU A 237 -12.26 22.91 3.47
CA GLU A 237 -12.98 23.06 2.20
C GLU A 237 -12.10 22.69 0.98
N ALA A 238 -10.78 22.85 1.05
CA ALA A 238 -9.86 22.41 0.00
C ALA A 238 -9.82 20.87 -0.10
N LEU A 239 -9.87 20.17 1.03
CA LEU A 239 -9.87 18.70 1.08
C LEU A 239 -11.23 18.12 0.67
N GLU A 240 -12.33 18.79 1.05
CA GLU A 240 -13.67 18.52 0.52
C GLU A 240 -13.70 18.74 -1.01
N ALA A 241 -13.07 19.80 -1.50
CA ALA A 241 -12.99 20.10 -2.92
C ALA A 241 -12.18 19.05 -3.71
N LEU A 242 -11.18 18.40 -3.11
CA LEU A 242 -10.50 17.23 -3.71
C LEU A 242 -11.38 15.97 -3.75
N GLY A 243 -12.42 15.88 -2.91
CA GLY A 243 -13.24 14.68 -2.76
C GLY A 243 -12.64 13.64 -1.80
N THR A 244 -11.91 14.09 -0.76
CA THR A 244 -11.20 13.23 0.20
C THR A 244 -12.12 12.20 0.88
N ASP A 245 -11.65 10.95 0.97
CA ASP A 245 -12.30 9.86 1.70
C ASP A 245 -11.47 9.39 2.91
N ILE A 246 -10.14 9.40 2.76
CA ILE A 246 -9.18 8.95 3.77
C ILE A 246 -8.04 9.96 3.94
N VAL A 247 -7.71 10.25 5.20
CA VAL A 247 -6.65 11.18 5.59
C VAL A 247 -5.50 10.45 6.28
N GLU A 248 -4.30 10.59 5.75
CA GLU A 248 -3.09 10.15 6.44
C GLU A 248 -2.59 11.22 7.40
N LEU A 249 -2.25 10.77 8.60
CA LEU A 249 -1.84 11.58 9.74
C LEU A 249 -0.48 11.11 10.28
N THR A 250 0.46 10.86 9.37
CA THR A 250 1.86 10.56 9.67
C THR A 250 2.71 11.81 9.92
N GLY A 251 2.22 13.01 9.57
CA GLY A 251 2.96 14.27 9.64
C GLY A 251 3.49 14.67 11.02
N SER A 252 4.67 15.30 11.07
CA SER A 252 5.37 15.68 12.30
C SER A 252 4.68 16.85 13.01
N HIS A 253 4.12 17.78 12.24
CA HIS A 253 3.49 19.02 12.70
C HIS A 253 2.06 18.87 13.25
N LEU A 254 1.56 17.63 13.40
CA LEU A 254 0.20 17.36 13.90
C LEU A 254 0.00 17.66 15.40
N SER A 255 1.08 17.92 16.14
CA SER A 255 1.04 18.18 17.59
C SER A 255 1.67 19.52 18.00
N ASP A 256 1.95 20.39 17.04
CA ASP A 256 2.61 21.70 17.20
C ASP A 256 1.92 22.62 18.22
N TYR A 257 0.59 22.67 18.18
CA TYR A 257 -0.24 23.42 19.14
C TYR A 257 -0.74 22.54 20.31
N GLY A 258 -0.02 21.45 20.59
CA GLY A 258 -0.34 20.45 21.61
C GLY A 258 -1.35 19.39 21.15
N SER A 259 -1.32 18.22 21.80
CA SER A 259 -2.07 17.01 21.40
C SER A 259 -3.60 17.17 21.33
N GLY A 260 -4.17 18.22 21.91
CA GLY A 260 -5.60 18.55 21.80
C GLY A 260 -6.04 18.99 20.40
N THR A 261 -5.15 19.56 19.57
CA THR A 261 -5.49 20.00 18.21
C THR A 261 -5.61 18.83 17.24
N LEU A 262 -4.84 17.77 17.42
CA LEU A 262 -5.02 16.50 16.70
C LEU A 262 -6.40 15.88 16.99
N VAL A 263 -6.84 15.86 18.26
CA VAL A 263 -8.18 15.36 18.63
C VAL A 263 -9.29 16.19 17.98
N ARG A 264 -9.14 17.51 17.92
CA ARG A 264 -10.04 18.41 17.17
C ARG A 264 -10.07 18.08 15.68
N THR A 265 -8.90 17.88 15.08
CA THR A 265 -8.70 17.58 13.66
C THR A 265 -9.41 16.27 13.27
N ILE A 266 -9.18 15.22 14.06
CA ILE A 266 -9.86 13.93 13.90
C ILE A 266 -11.39 14.07 14.06
N GLU A 267 -11.87 14.91 14.97
CA GLU A 267 -13.31 15.19 15.12
C GLU A 267 -13.91 15.92 13.90
N MET A 268 -13.12 16.73 13.18
CA MET A 268 -13.55 17.35 11.92
C MET A 268 -13.65 16.33 10.77
N TYR A 269 -12.78 15.31 10.73
CA TYR A 269 -12.86 14.21 9.78
C TYR A 269 -14.03 13.27 10.08
N ARG A 270 -14.20 12.89 11.36
CA ARG A 270 -15.32 12.04 11.82
C ARG A 270 -16.69 12.61 11.43
N LYS A 271 -16.86 13.94 11.52
CA LYS A 271 -18.10 14.63 11.12
C LYS A 271 -18.40 14.59 9.62
N ARG A 272 -17.40 14.26 8.79
CA ARG A 272 -17.50 14.13 7.33
C ARG A 272 -17.62 12.67 6.88
N GLY A 273 -17.53 11.71 7.81
CA GLY A 273 -17.45 10.29 7.49
C GLY A 273 -16.09 9.83 6.97
N TRP A 274 -15.07 10.70 6.99
CA TRP A 274 -13.73 10.39 6.50
C TRP A 274 -12.99 9.43 7.44
N VAL A 275 -12.21 8.53 6.86
CA VAL A 275 -11.31 7.63 7.58
C VAL A 275 -9.97 8.35 7.84
N TRP A 276 -9.25 7.98 8.90
CA TRP A 276 -7.89 8.48 9.15
C TRP A 276 -6.98 7.39 9.73
N PHE A 277 -5.70 7.42 9.36
CA PHE A 277 -4.68 6.46 9.81
C PHE A 277 -3.33 7.14 10.09
N GLY A 278 -2.43 6.47 10.79
CA GLY A 278 -1.10 7.01 11.17
C GLY A 278 -1.12 7.96 12.37
N GLY A 279 -2.25 8.58 12.68
CA GLY A 279 -2.47 9.45 13.84
C GLY A 279 -3.79 9.12 14.55
N GLY A 280 -3.90 9.45 15.85
CA GLY A 280 -5.04 9.07 16.67
C GLY A 280 -5.18 9.86 17.97
N ARG A 281 -6.33 9.69 18.66
CA ARG A 281 -6.57 10.20 20.02
C ARG A 281 -5.75 9.43 21.07
N THR A 282 -5.21 8.27 20.68
CA THR A 282 -4.19 7.51 21.41
C THR A 282 -3.15 6.99 20.42
N GLN A 283 -1.94 6.67 20.88
CA GLN A 283 -0.93 5.97 20.07
C GLN A 283 -1.38 4.57 19.62
N LEU A 284 -2.36 3.95 20.29
CA LEU A 284 -2.96 2.69 19.85
C LEU A 284 -3.88 2.90 18.64
N GLU A 285 -4.76 3.90 18.69
CA GLU A 285 -5.59 4.31 17.55
C GLU A 285 -4.73 4.75 16.35
N ALA A 286 -3.61 5.44 16.60
CA ALA A 286 -2.68 5.88 15.56
C ALA A 286 -2.00 4.71 14.84
N ALA A 287 -1.58 3.69 15.59
CA ALA A 287 -0.86 2.52 15.07
C ALA A 287 -1.80 1.40 14.57
N GLU A 288 -3.11 1.60 14.59
CA GLU A 288 -4.11 0.63 14.14
C GLU A 288 -4.34 0.74 12.63
N PRO A 289 -4.19 -0.35 11.86
CA PRO A 289 -4.51 -0.35 10.43
C PRO A 289 -5.98 -0.01 10.17
N ARG A 290 -6.25 0.85 9.18
CA ARG A 290 -7.62 1.14 8.71
C ARG A 290 -7.96 0.29 7.51
N ILE A 291 -9.10 -0.40 7.56
CA ILE A 291 -9.56 -1.27 6.48
C ILE A 291 -10.65 -0.54 5.69
N LEU A 292 -10.47 -0.49 4.36
CA LEU A 292 -11.50 -0.09 3.40
C LEU A 292 -11.67 -1.20 2.37
N GLU A 293 -12.91 -1.49 1.99
CA GLU A 293 -13.24 -2.51 1.00
C GLU A 293 -14.02 -1.88 -0.17
N HIS A 294 -13.55 -2.10 -1.40
CA HIS A 294 -14.19 -1.64 -2.62
C HIS A 294 -14.00 -2.69 -3.72
N HIS A 295 -15.06 -3.05 -4.44
CA HIS A 295 -15.04 -4.08 -5.50
C HIS A 295 -14.29 -5.39 -5.09
N GLY A 296 -14.48 -5.82 -3.84
CA GLY A 296 -13.81 -6.99 -3.24
C GLY A 296 -12.32 -6.82 -2.90
N ASN A 297 -11.71 -5.69 -3.24
CA ASN A 297 -10.34 -5.33 -2.85
C ASN A 297 -10.36 -4.76 -1.42
N ARG A 298 -9.61 -5.38 -0.51
CA ARG A 298 -9.63 -5.07 0.93
C ARG A 298 -8.33 -4.37 1.35
N PHE A 299 -8.30 -3.06 1.19
CA PHE A 299 -7.16 -2.22 1.52
C PHE A 299 -6.94 -2.13 3.04
N ALA A 300 -5.69 -2.16 3.48
CA ALA A 300 -5.31 -1.93 4.87
C ALA A 300 -4.26 -0.81 4.93
N PHE A 301 -4.70 0.39 5.29
CA PHE A 301 -3.85 1.57 5.40
C PHE A 301 -3.12 1.55 6.75
N VAL A 302 -1.79 1.61 6.70
CA VAL A 302 -0.88 1.60 7.86
C VAL A 302 0.01 2.83 7.76
N GLY A 303 0.17 3.56 8.86
CA GLY A 303 0.96 4.79 8.88
C GLY A 303 1.96 4.80 10.03
N CYS A 304 3.15 5.38 9.82
CA CYS A 304 4.05 5.74 10.90
C CYS A 304 4.92 6.96 10.59
N ASN A 305 5.55 7.51 11.62
CA ASN A 305 6.54 8.57 11.56
C ASN A 305 7.85 8.11 12.22
N ALA A 306 8.99 8.39 11.58
CA ALA A 306 10.35 8.12 12.06
C ALA A 306 11.13 9.39 12.47
N VAL A 307 10.58 10.58 12.21
CA VAL A 307 11.15 11.89 12.50
C VAL A 307 10.76 12.33 13.91
N GLY A 308 11.75 12.73 14.73
CA GLY A 308 11.53 13.19 16.12
C GLY A 308 11.04 12.11 17.09
N THR A 309 10.57 10.97 16.60
CA THR A 309 10.12 9.81 17.38
C THR A 309 11.29 9.00 17.93
N TRP A 310 12.03 9.58 18.89
CA TRP A 310 13.02 8.86 19.71
C TRP A 310 12.41 7.72 20.56
N LEU A 311 11.09 7.59 20.54
CA LEU A 311 10.28 6.64 21.28
C LEU A 311 9.49 5.77 20.30
N HIS A 312 10.06 4.63 19.89
CA HIS A 312 9.39 3.58 19.11
C HIS A 312 8.30 2.84 19.92
N ALA A 313 7.43 3.54 20.64
CA ALA A 313 6.55 2.93 21.62
C ALA A 313 5.32 3.78 21.99
N VAL A 314 4.28 3.09 22.44
CA VAL A 314 2.95 3.64 22.70
C VAL A 314 2.93 4.47 23.98
N SER A 315 2.44 5.72 23.88
CA SER A 315 2.03 6.56 25.01
C SER A 315 0.49 6.61 25.14
N LYS A 316 -0.04 7.02 26.28
CA LYS A 316 -1.50 7.08 26.51
C LYS A 316 -2.20 8.28 25.85
N GLY A 317 -1.46 9.24 25.29
CA GLY A 317 -2.01 10.48 24.75
C GLY A 317 -2.25 10.43 23.23
N PRO A 318 -2.94 11.45 22.67
CA PRO A 318 -3.04 11.63 21.23
C PRO A 318 -1.66 11.83 20.60
N GLY A 319 -1.52 11.39 19.36
CA GLY A 319 -0.30 11.61 18.59
C GLY A 319 -0.23 10.75 17.34
N VAL A 320 0.95 10.77 16.74
CA VAL A 320 1.31 10.07 15.51
C VAL A 320 2.05 8.78 15.85
N ALA A 321 1.73 7.69 15.15
CA ALA A 321 2.32 6.38 15.38
C ALA A 321 3.82 6.41 15.09
N ALA A 322 4.65 6.12 16.09
CA ALA A 322 6.08 5.93 15.87
C ALA A 322 6.34 4.68 15.01
N CYS A 323 7.29 4.77 14.07
CA CYS A 323 7.71 3.62 13.28
C CYS A 323 8.36 2.55 14.17
N ASP A 324 7.90 1.30 14.02
CA ASP A 324 8.37 0.13 14.73
C ASP A 324 8.55 -0.98 13.68
N TRP A 325 9.76 -1.05 13.10
CA TRP A 325 10.00 -1.91 11.94
C TRP A 325 9.73 -3.40 12.19
N PRO A 326 10.14 -4.00 13.33
CA PRO A 326 9.76 -5.38 13.66
C PRO A 326 8.24 -5.58 13.73
N ARG A 327 7.51 -4.70 14.43
CA ARG A 327 6.05 -4.80 14.55
C ARG A 327 5.37 -4.64 13.19
N MET A 328 5.74 -3.62 12.42
CA MET A 328 5.14 -3.33 11.12
C MET A 328 5.42 -4.44 10.11
N THR A 329 6.64 -4.97 10.05
CA THR A 329 7.00 -6.13 9.22
C THR A 329 6.14 -7.36 9.58
N TRP A 330 5.92 -7.62 10.88
CA TRP A 330 5.05 -8.71 11.31
C TRP A 330 3.57 -8.46 10.96
N GLU A 331 3.11 -7.22 11.12
CA GLU A 331 1.73 -6.78 10.90
C GLU A 331 1.33 -6.82 9.43
N ILE A 332 2.19 -6.33 8.52
CA ILE A 332 2.01 -6.40 7.07
C ILE A 332 1.85 -7.85 6.61
N ARG A 333 2.68 -8.77 7.15
CA ARG A 333 2.57 -10.21 6.89
C ARG A 333 1.22 -10.76 7.34
N ASP A 334 0.73 -10.35 8.51
CA ASP A 334 -0.58 -10.78 9.03
C ASP A 334 -1.74 -10.27 8.18
N LEU A 335 -1.71 -8.99 7.81
CA LEU A 335 -2.69 -8.38 6.90
C LEU A 335 -2.75 -9.17 5.58
N ARG A 336 -1.60 -9.51 4.95
CA ARG A 336 -1.56 -10.31 3.73
C ARG A 336 -2.17 -11.70 3.89
N ARG A 337 -1.87 -12.42 4.97
CA ARG A 337 -2.49 -13.74 5.24
C ARG A 337 -4.00 -13.67 5.40
N ARG A 338 -4.52 -12.55 5.91
CA ARG A 338 -5.96 -12.30 6.10
C ARG A 338 -6.66 -11.79 4.83
N GLY A 339 -5.99 -11.86 3.68
CA GLY A 339 -6.52 -11.41 2.39
C GLY A 339 -6.70 -9.90 2.32
N LEU A 340 -5.85 -9.13 3.01
CA LEU A 340 -5.82 -7.67 2.95
C LEU A 340 -4.65 -7.20 2.07
N LEU A 341 -4.75 -5.96 1.58
CA LEU A 341 -3.80 -5.30 0.70
C LEU A 341 -3.15 -4.12 1.45
N PRO A 342 -1.97 -4.29 2.08
CA PRO A 342 -1.39 -3.23 2.90
C PRO A 342 -0.88 -2.09 2.02
N ILE A 343 -1.33 -0.87 2.33
CA ILE A 343 -0.83 0.39 1.80
C ILE A 343 -0.16 1.08 2.98
N VAL A 344 1.16 1.26 2.93
CA VAL A 344 1.97 1.63 4.09
C VAL A 344 2.64 2.98 3.86
N SER A 345 2.23 4.00 4.61
CA SER A 345 2.83 5.32 4.55
C SER A 345 3.81 5.54 5.70
N VAL A 346 4.94 6.18 5.40
CA VAL A 346 6.04 6.41 6.33
C VAL A 346 6.52 7.84 6.18
N GLN A 347 6.37 8.69 7.20
CA GLN A 347 7.21 9.88 7.29
C GLN A 347 8.63 9.46 7.70
N HIS A 348 9.58 9.70 6.79
CA HIS A 348 11.01 9.55 7.02
C HIS A 348 11.68 10.92 7.12
N GLN A 349 13.00 10.94 7.25
CA GLN A 349 13.77 12.17 7.33
C GLN A 349 13.63 13.01 6.05
N GLU A 350 13.23 14.27 6.23
CA GLU A 350 13.07 15.24 5.16
C GLU A 350 14.39 15.54 4.45
N THR A 351 14.33 15.69 3.12
CA THR A 351 15.43 16.22 2.33
C THR A 351 14.96 17.44 1.53
N HIS A 352 15.92 18.18 0.97
CA HIS A 352 15.66 19.38 0.15
C HIS A 352 16.06 19.16 -1.32
N GLU A 353 16.35 17.90 -1.66
CA GLU A 353 16.92 17.44 -2.93
C GLU A 353 16.14 16.22 -3.44
N HIS A 354 16.30 15.88 -4.72
CA HIS A 354 15.62 14.72 -5.32
C HIS A 354 16.27 13.37 -4.94
N ASP A 355 17.47 13.38 -4.37
CA ASP A 355 18.25 12.18 -4.03
C ASP A 355 17.64 11.43 -2.83
N VAL A 356 17.58 10.10 -2.92
CA VAL A 356 16.94 9.26 -1.90
C VAL A 356 17.95 8.84 -0.82
N PRO A 357 17.74 9.17 0.47
CA PRO A 357 18.59 8.68 1.55
C PRO A 357 18.69 7.14 1.57
N PRO A 358 19.88 6.53 1.72
CA PRO A 358 20.01 5.07 1.75
C PRO A 358 19.21 4.38 2.87
N GLY A 359 18.97 5.07 3.99
CA GLY A 359 18.10 4.59 5.06
C GLY A 359 16.63 4.51 4.65
N LEU A 360 16.14 5.51 3.90
CA LEU A 360 14.79 5.53 3.34
C LEU A 360 14.56 4.36 2.36
N VAL A 361 15.53 4.09 1.48
CA VAL A 361 15.50 2.90 0.60
C VAL A 361 15.42 1.61 1.42
N THR A 362 16.29 1.46 2.42
CA THR A 362 16.39 0.25 3.23
C THR A 362 15.12 -0.03 4.04
N ASP A 363 14.56 1.00 4.69
CA ASP A 363 13.38 0.83 5.55
C ASP A 363 12.10 0.61 4.74
N LEU A 364 11.93 1.24 3.58
CA LEU A 364 10.74 1.04 2.74
C LEU A 364 10.79 -0.31 1.99
N ARG A 365 11.96 -0.75 1.52
CA ARG A 365 12.11 -2.09 0.92
C ARG A 365 11.81 -3.21 1.92
N ARG A 366 12.18 -3.07 3.19
CA ARG A 366 11.79 -4.01 4.26
C ARG A 366 10.27 -4.19 4.38
N LEU A 367 9.48 -3.13 4.15
CA LEU A 367 8.02 -3.19 4.22
C LEU A 367 7.42 -3.85 2.96
N ALA A 368 8.05 -3.64 1.79
CA ALA A 368 7.74 -4.36 0.56
C ALA A 368 8.05 -5.87 0.68
N GLU A 369 9.24 -6.24 1.17
CA GLU A 369 9.63 -7.62 1.49
C GLU A 369 8.66 -8.31 2.47
N ALA A 370 8.04 -7.56 3.38
CA ALA A 370 7.00 -8.06 4.29
C ALA A 370 5.66 -8.36 3.60
N GLY A 371 5.49 -7.90 2.35
CA GLY A 371 4.30 -8.10 1.54
C GLY A 371 3.35 -6.91 1.48
N ALA A 372 3.81 -5.68 1.72
CA ALA A 372 3.02 -4.51 1.37
C ALA A 372 2.67 -4.52 -0.13
N MET A 373 1.51 -4.00 -0.51
CA MET A 373 1.16 -3.78 -1.92
C MET A 373 1.75 -2.45 -2.40
N VAL A 374 1.68 -1.43 -1.54
CA VAL A 374 2.27 -0.11 -1.75
C VAL A 374 3.01 0.32 -0.49
N VAL A 375 4.19 0.91 -0.67
CA VAL A 375 4.92 1.63 0.37
C VAL A 375 5.18 3.07 -0.09
N PHE A 376 4.88 4.04 0.76
CA PHE A 376 4.81 5.45 0.39
C PHE A 376 5.65 6.28 1.39
N GLY A 377 6.77 6.83 0.94
CA GLY A 377 7.62 7.75 1.69
C GLY A 377 6.95 9.12 1.77
N SER A 378 6.07 9.28 2.75
CA SER A 378 5.31 10.50 2.93
C SER A 378 6.15 11.57 3.63
N GLN A 379 5.76 12.83 3.53
CA GLN A 379 6.46 13.97 4.17
C GLN A 379 7.98 14.04 3.89
N ALA A 380 8.45 13.44 2.79
CA ALA A 380 9.80 13.69 2.30
C ALA A 380 10.02 15.16 1.88
N HIS A 381 8.91 15.89 1.64
CA HIS A 381 8.78 17.22 1.01
C HIS A 381 9.31 17.32 -0.42
N SER A 382 10.43 16.68 -0.71
CA SER A 382 10.97 16.50 -2.07
C SER A 382 10.26 15.39 -2.84
N ALA A 383 10.18 15.57 -4.17
CA ALA A 383 9.83 14.50 -5.09
C ALA A 383 11.04 13.58 -5.35
N HIS A 384 10.90 12.31 -4.98
CA HIS A 384 11.87 11.23 -5.18
C HIS A 384 11.35 10.24 -6.24
N PRO A 385 12.23 9.39 -6.83
CA PRO A 385 11.78 8.33 -7.72
C PRO A 385 10.90 7.28 -7.02
N TRP A 386 10.33 6.41 -7.84
CA TRP A 386 9.59 5.21 -7.44
C TRP A 386 10.26 3.95 -7.98
N ASP A 387 9.90 2.82 -7.40
CA ASP A 387 10.59 1.54 -7.51
C ASP A 387 9.57 0.40 -7.39
N VAL A 388 9.95 -0.81 -7.82
CA VAL A 388 9.18 -2.03 -7.57
C VAL A 388 10.09 -3.09 -6.97
N HIS A 389 9.70 -3.59 -5.81
CA HIS A 389 10.53 -4.49 -5.01
C HIS A 389 9.64 -5.57 -4.39
N HIS A 390 9.96 -6.84 -4.61
CA HIS A 390 9.13 -7.99 -4.24
C HIS A 390 7.65 -7.87 -4.69
N GLY A 391 7.43 -7.36 -5.90
CA GLY A 391 6.10 -7.08 -6.46
C GLY A 391 5.34 -5.90 -5.84
N ALA A 392 5.86 -5.27 -4.78
CA ALA A 392 5.28 -4.08 -4.17
C ALA A 392 5.72 -2.83 -4.93
N TYR A 393 4.81 -1.87 -5.09
CA TYR A 393 5.16 -0.54 -5.58
C TYR A 393 5.68 0.34 -4.43
N ILE A 394 6.84 0.96 -4.60
CA ILE A 394 7.43 1.88 -3.62
C ILE A 394 7.54 3.26 -4.25
N HIS A 395 6.99 4.28 -3.60
CA HIS A 395 7.29 5.68 -3.91
C HIS A 395 8.13 6.24 -2.77
N TYR A 396 9.37 6.67 -3.03
CA TYR A 396 10.23 7.16 -1.94
C TYR A 396 9.84 8.56 -1.44
N GLY A 397 9.11 9.34 -2.24
CA GLY A 397 8.75 10.72 -1.92
C GLY A 397 7.87 11.32 -3.00
N PRO A 398 6.55 11.51 -2.78
CA PRO A 398 5.67 12.12 -3.78
C PRO A 398 5.84 13.64 -3.91
N GLY A 399 6.57 14.29 -3.01
CA GLY A 399 6.69 15.76 -2.92
C GLY A 399 5.49 16.45 -2.24
N ASN A 400 5.46 17.78 -2.30
CA ASN A 400 4.39 18.61 -1.73
C ASN A 400 3.27 18.88 -2.73
N ILE A 401 2.04 18.44 -2.45
CA ILE A 401 0.88 18.76 -3.29
C ILE A 401 0.20 20.07 -2.88
N LEU A 402 0.15 20.35 -1.58
CA LEU A 402 -0.51 21.53 -1.01
C LEU A 402 0.31 22.06 0.17
N PHE A 403 1.61 22.29 -0.06
CA PHE A 403 2.51 22.96 0.87
C PHE A 403 3.56 23.77 0.09
N ALA A 404 3.52 25.09 0.22
CA ALA A 404 4.35 25.99 -0.58
C ALA A 404 5.74 26.24 0.03
N GLN A 405 6.70 25.38 -0.32
CA GLN A 405 8.13 25.56 -0.06
C GLN A 405 8.87 26.12 -1.29
N SER A 406 10.16 26.45 -1.13
CA SER A 406 10.92 27.30 -2.07
C SER A 406 11.97 26.58 -2.91
N THR A 407 12.47 25.41 -2.51
CA THR A 407 13.44 24.65 -3.33
C THR A 407 12.73 23.99 -4.52
N GLU A 408 13.45 23.71 -5.61
CA GLU A 408 12.82 23.13 -6.79
C GLU A 408 12.30 21.71 -6.51
N ALA A 409 13.06 20.90 -5.76
CA ALA A 409 12.66 19.56 -5.37
C ALA A 409 11.40 19.52 -4.50
N GLN A 410 11.18 20.55 -3.67
CA GLN A 410 9.99 20.70 -2.83
C GLN A 410 8.82 21.40 -3.52
N ARG A 411 9.04 21.99 -4.70
CA ARG A 411 7.98 22.58 -5.53
C ARG A 411 7.38 21.57 -6.50
N GLU A 412 8.18 20.63 -7.01
CA GLU A 412 7.70 19.55 -7.88
C GLU A 412 7.12 18.40 -7.05
N ALA A 413 6.03 17.81 -7.53
CA ALA A 413 5.32 16.75 -6.82
C ALA A 413 4.50 15.88 -7.78
N THR A 414 4.11 14.71 -7.28
CA THR A 414 3.29 13.73 -7.99
C THR A 414 2.08 13.33 -7.15
N VAL A 415 1.04 12.87 -7.83
CA VAL A 415 -0.13 12.23 -7.22
C VAL A 415 -0.37 10.92 -7.95
N ASP A 416 -0.31 9.83 -7.21
CA ASP A 416 -0.35 8.47 -7.75
C ASP A 416 -1.78 7.95 -7.79
N LYS A 417 -2.24 7.49 -8.95
CA LYS A 417 -3.52 6.78 -9.10
C LYS A 417 -3.24 5.30 -9.30
N LEU A 418 -3.48 4.53 -8.25
CA LEU A 418 -3.35 3.07 -8.21
C LEU A 418 -4.54 2.43 -8.91
N TYR A 419 -4.30 1.43 -9.75
CA TYR A 419 -5.34 0.59 -10.36
C TYR A 419 -5.21 -0.85 -9.84
N VAL A 420 -6.13 -1.26 -8.98
CA VAL A 420 -6.10 -2.55 -8.27
C VAL A 420 -7.25 -3.42 -8.72
N HIS A 421 -6.94 -4.56 -9.34
CA HIS A 421 -7.92 -5.51 -9.85
C HIS A 421 -7.82 -6.84 -9.13
N ALA A 422 -8.91 -7.31 -8.54
CA ALA A 422 -9.03 -8.63 -7.91
C ALA A 422 -7.88 -9.00 -6.95
N GLY A 423 -7.40 -8.04 -6.15
CA GLY A 423 -6.32 -8.22 -5.18
C GLY A 423 -4.91 -7.88 -5.69
N THR A 424 -4.75 -7.45 -6.94
CA THR A 424 -3.46 -7.17 -7.58
C THR A 424 -3.37 -5.73 -8.06
N LEU A 425 -2.31 -5.01 -7.69
CA LEU A 425 -1.95 -3.71 -8.27
C LEU A 425 -1.44 -3.93 -9.70
N LEU A 426 -2.20 -3.49 -10.70
CA LEU A 426 -1.86 -3.63 -12.11
C LEU A 426 -1.07 -2.44 -12.63
N ALA A 427 -1.48 -1.22 -12.31
CA ALA A 427 -0.86 0.00 -12.85
C ALA A 427 -0.84 1.14 -11.82
N VAL A 428 0.13 2.05 -12.00
CA VAL A 428 0.19 3.34 -11.30
C VAL A 428 0.28 4.45 -12.33
N GLU A 429 -0.81 5.18 -12.50
CA GLU A 429 -0.87 6.38 -13.32
C GLU A 429 -0.48 7.60 -12.45
N LYS A 430 0.04 8.68 -13.04
CA LYS A 430 0.55 9.83 -12.27
C LYS A 430 0.07 11.16 -12.82
N LEU A 431 -0.33 12.04 -11.90
CA LEU A 431 -0.40 13.47 -12.15
C LEU A 431 0.91 14.12 -11.72
N TYR A 432 1.62 14.73 -12.67
CA TYR A 432 2.83 15.50 -12.38
C TYR A 432 2.47 16.97 -12.15
N THR A 433 2.92 17.53 -11.04
CA THR A 433 2.57 18.89 -10.61
C THR A 433 3.78 19.69 -10.19
N ARG A 434 3.61 21.01 -10.15
CA ARG A 434 4.45 21.89 -9.35
C ARG A 434 3.67 23.02 -8.71
N THR A 435 4.13 23.46 -7.55
CA THR A 435 3.55 24.58 -6.81
C THR A 435 4.09 25.92 -7.34
N GLU A 436 3.18 26.77 -7.80
CA GLU A 436 3.44 28.17 -8.17
C GLU A 436 2.53 29.10 -7.37
N HIS A 437 3.08 30.13 -6.73
CA HIS A 437 2.31 31.13 -5.97
C HIS A 437 1.29 30.52 -4.99
N GLY A 438 1.68 29.43 -4.31
CA GLY A 438 0.83 28.70 -3.36
C GLY A 438 -0.13 27.69 -3.97
N GLN A 439 -0.24 27.60 -5.30
CA GLN A 439 -1.19 26.74 -6.02
C GLN A 439 -0.48 25.62 -6.81
N PRO A 440 -0.90 24.35 -6.70
CA PRO A 440 -0.43 23.29 -7.58
C PRO A 440 -1.02 23.44 -8.99
N ARG A 441 -0.15 23.36 -10.01
CA ARG A 441 -0.52 23.22 -11.42
C ARG A 441 0.12 21.99 -12.02
N ARG A 442 -0.36 21.52 -13.16
CA ARG A 442 0.31 20.47 -13.93
C ARG A 442 1.69 20.94 -14.43
N LEU A 443 2.65 20.00 -14.50
CA LEU A 443 3.87 20.21 -15.28
C LEU A 443 3.51 20.33 -16.77
N THR A 444 4.16 21.26 -17.46
CA THR A 444 4.21 21.26 -18.94
C THR A 444 4.97 20.03 -19.45
N ALA A 445 4.80 19.68 -20.73
CA ALA A 445 5.52 18.55 -21.33
C ALA A 445 7.06 18.67 -21.20
N LEU A 446 7.61 19.89 -21.28
CA LEU A 446 9.04 20.14 -21.12
C LEU A 446 9.51 20.01 -19.66
N GLU A 447 8.76 20.56 -18.70
CA GLU A 447 9.04 20.39 -17.28
C GLU A 447 8.97 18.90 -16.89
N ARG A 448 7.91 18.19 -17.30
CA ARG A 448 7.75 16.76 -17.04
C ARG A 448 8.88 15.92 -17.65
N ALA A 449 9.31 16.22 -18.89
CA ALA A 449 10.42 15.52 -19.51
C ALA A 449 11.78 15.80 -18.84
N ARG A 450 11.92 16.94 -18.15
CA ARG A 450 13.09 17.22 -17.30
C ARG A 450 12.99 16.43 -15.99
N PHE A 451 11.88 16.56 -15.28
CA PHE A 451 11.60 15.87 -14.01
C PHE A 451 11.81 14.35 -14.14
N LEU A 452 11.21 13.72 -15.16
CA LEU A 452 11.32 12.27 -15.35
C LEU A 452 12.75 11.80 -15.70
N ARG A 453 13.54 12.59 -16.43
CA ARG A 453 14.97 12.29 -16.63
C ARG A 453 15.76 12.39 -15.33
N GLN A 454 15.42 13.32 -14.45
CA GLN A 454 16.04 13.44 -13.14
C GLN A 454 15.65 12.27 -12.22
N MET A 455 14.37 11.90 -12.18
CA MET A 455 13.91 10.71 -11.45
C MET A 455 14.59 9.43 -11.96
N ALA A 456 14.75 9.28 -13.28
CA ALA A 456 15.44 8.14 -13.87
C ALA A 456 16.93 8.09 -13.48
N ALA A 457 17.62 9.24 -13.41
CA ALA A 457 19.00 9.32 -12.94
C ALA A 457 19.13 8.92 -11.47
N VAL A 458 18.34 9.53 -10.57
CA VAL A 458 18.36 9.18 -9.14
C VAL A 458 18.00 7.71 -8.92
N TYR A 459 17.03 7.18 -9.66
CA TYR A 459 16.64 5.76 -9.61
C TYR A 459 17.79 4.82 -10.04
N ALA A 460 18.58 5.21 -11.04
CA ALA A 460 19.70 4.39 -11.53
C ALA A 460 20.85 4.26 -10.52
N ASP A 461 20.98 5.22 -9.60
CA ASP A 461 21.98 5.20 -8.51
C ASP A 461 21.49 4.44 -7.26
N LEU A 462 20.22 4.01 -7.22
CA LEU A 462 19.71 3.18 -6.12
C LEU A 462 20.29 1.75 -6.16
N PRO A 463 20.41 1.07 -5.01
CA PRO A 463 20.78 -0.34 -4.98
C PRO A 463 19.84 -1.19 -5.85
N PRO A 464 20.31 -2.25 -6.52
CA PRO A 464 19.48 -3.12 -7.37
C PRO A 464 18.19 -3.58 -6.69
N ASN A 465 17.11 -3.69 -7.45
CA ASN A 465 15.81 -4.14 -6.97
C ASN A 465 15.49 -5.57 -7.43
N GLU A 466 14.45 -6.15 -6.82
CA GLU A 466 13.92 -7.47 -7.20
C GLU A 466 12.42 -7.35 -7.51
N PRO A 467 12.02 -6.71 -8.62
CA PRO A 467 10.61 -6.39 -8.89
C PRO A 467 9.73 -7.63 -9.03
N TRP A 468 10.31 -8.77 -9.42
CA TRP A 468 9.62 -10.04 -9.67
C TRP A 468 9.74 -11.07 -8.54
N SER A 469 10.44 -10.75 -7.44
CA SER A 469 10.59 -11.66 -6.31
C SER A 469 9.28 -11.76 -5.51
N ALA A 470 9.04 -12.91 -4.89
CA ALA A 470 7.88 -13.08 -4.01
C ALA A 470 8.17 -12.42 -2.65
N PRO A 471 7.21 -11.70 -2.04
CA PRO A 471 7.38 -11.18 -0.69
C PRO A 471 7.32 -12.30 0.36
N THR A 472 8.01 -12.10 1.49
CA THR A 472 7.97 -13.01 2.64
C THR A 472 6.67 -12.78 3.42
N THR A 473 5.63 -13.56 3.13
CA THR A 473 4.27 -13.42 3.72
C THR A 473 4.02 -14.31 4.95
N SER A 474 4.85 -15.34 5.18
CA SER A 474 4.84 -16.14 6.40
C SER A 474 5.26 -15.29 7.61
N PRO A 475 4.52 -15.31 8.73
CA PRO A 475 4.99 -14.66 9.95
C PRO A 475 6.14 -15.48 10.53
N ALA A 476 7.01 -14.84 11.30
CA ALA A 476 7.83 -15.53 12.28
C ALA A 476 6.93 -15.94 13.46
N ASP A 477 6.17 -17.02 13.28
CA ASP A 477 5.22 -17.61 14.22
C ASP A 477 4.10 -16.67 14.74
N ARG A 478 3.29 -17.17 15.69
CA ARG A 478 2.26 -16.42 16.43
C ARG A 478 2.84 -15.33 17.36
N VAL A 479 4.11 -14.97 17.19
CA VAL A 479 4.88 -14.13 18.10
C VAL A 479 5.06 -12.75 17.47
N ARG A 480 4.22 -11.79 17.89
CA ARG A 480 4.27 -10.40 17.45
C ARG A 480 5.30 -9.64 18.30
N PRO A 481 6.35 -9.04 17.73
CA PRO A 481 7.18 -8.07 18.44
C PRO A 481 6.38 -6.78 18.68
N ASP A 482 6.60 -6.15 19.83
CA ASP A 482 5.90 -4.93 20.25
C ASP A 482 6.72 -4.12 21.27
N ALA A 483 6.32 -2.87 21.55
CA ALA A 483 7.09 -1.99 22.43
C ALA A 483 6.24 -1.01 23.25
N LEU A 484 6.65 -0.79 24.52
CA LEU A 484 6.03 0.16 25.45
C LEU A 484 7.04 1.15 26.04
N ILE A 485 6.57 2.37 26.33
CA ILE A 485 7.33 3.39 27.08
C ILE A 485 7.15 3.12 28.58
N VAL A 486 8.24 3.08 29.32
CA VAL A 486 8.27 3.05 30.80
C VAL A 486 8.79 4.38 31.34
N GLU A 487 8.80 4.54 32.67
CA GLU A 487 9.28 5.77 33.33
C GLU A 487 10.62 6.28 32.78
N HIS A 488 10.76 7.61 32.74
CA HIS A 488 11.91 8.34 32.19
C HIS A 488 12.14 8.11 30.68
N GLY A 489 11.08 7.81 29.91
CA GLY A 489 11.15 7.71 28.45
C GLY A 489 11.95 6.51 27.94
N ARG A 490 12.12 5.46 28.76
CA ARG A 490 12.85 4.26 28.32
C ARG A 490 11.89 3.32 27.59
N ILE A 491 12.37 2.68 26.53
CA ILE A 491 11.59 1.67 25.80
C ILE A 491 11.83 0.29 26.41
N GLN A 492 10.77 -0.49 26.63
CA GLN A 492 10.81 -1.94 26.80
C GLN A 492 10.26 -2.59 25.52
N GLN A 493 11.07 -3.43 24.89
CA GLN A 493 10.64 -4.32 23.79
C GLN A 493 10.03 -5.60 24.38
N VAL A 494 8.98 -6.16 23.78
CA VAL A 494 8.31 -7.38 24.22
C VAL A 494 7.99 -8.30 23.04
N LEU A 495 7.91 -9.60 23.30
CA LEU A 495 7.30 -10.58 22.39
C LEU A 495 5.91 -10.92 22.91
N VAL A 496 4.88 -10.70 22.09
CA VAL A 496 3.49 -11.05 22.36
C VAL A 496 3.14 -12.29 21.53
N ARG A 497 3.11 -13.46 22.19
CA ARG A 497 2.57 -14.68 21.58
C ARG A 497 1.06 -14.70 21.74
N MET A 498 0.36 -14.86 20.63
CA MET A 498 -1.10 -14.89 20.57
C MET A 498 -1.67 -16.32 20.74
N PRO A 499 -2.93 -16.44 21.22
CA PRO A 499 -3.68 -17.70 21.22
C PRO A 499 -3.70 -18.42 19.86
N GLN A 500 -3.87 -19.74 19.84
CA GLN A 500 -3.98 -20.51 18.58
C GLN A 500 -5.18 -20.09 17.72
N ARG A 501 -6.29 -19.69 18.35
CA ARG A 501 -7.53 -19.30 17.70
C ARG A 501 -8.04 -18.01 18.32
N MET A 502 -8.04 -16.94 17.54
CA MET A 502 -8.58 -15.64 17.94
C MET A 502 -9.95 -15.40 17.31
N THR A 503 -10.88 -14.88 18.11
CA THR A 503 -12.19 -14.37 17.67
C THR A 503 -12.34 -12.94 18.19
N SER A 504 -13.09 -12.09 17.47
CA SER A 504 -13.26 -10.68 17.81
C SER A 504 -13.96 -10.45 19.16
N ASP A 505 -14.82 -11.39 19.54
CA ASP A 505 -15.81 -11.19 20.61
C ASP A 505 -15.36 -11.82 21.94
N HIS A 506 -14.18 -12.45 21.97
CA HIS A 506 -13.64 -13.15 23.12
C HIS A 506 -12.44 -12.42 23.73
N ARG A 507 -12.43 -12.32 25.06
CA ARG A 507 -11.28 -11.84 25.84
C ARG A 507 -10.52 -13.01 26.43
N TYR A 508 -9.21 -13.05 26.16
CA TYR A 508 -8.35 -14.18 26.49
C TYR A 508 -7.54 -13.94 27.78
N PRO A 509 -7.13 -14.98 28.52
CA PRO A 509 -6.20 -14.84 29.65
C PRO A 509 -4.86 -14.22 29.25
N LEU A 510 -4.20 -13.56 30.20
CA LEU A 510 -2.88 -12.94 30.02
C LEU A 510 -1.83 -13.57 30.96
N VAL A 511 -0.70 -13.98 30.39
CA VAL A 511 0.51 -14.37 31.12
C VAL A 511 1.63 -13.40 30.80
N VAL A 512 1.99 -12.53 31.75
CA VAL A 512 3.21 -11.73 31.68
C VAL A 512 4.36 -12.55 32.26
N ASP A 513 5.22 -13.07 31.40
CA ASP A 513 6.33 -13.91 31.81
C ASP A 513 7.63 -13.11 31.92
N LEU A 514 8.11 -12.90 33.15
CA LEU A 514 9.38 -12.24 33.46
C LEU A 514 10.49 -13.23 33.83
N MET A 515 10.20 -14.54 33.88
CA MET A 515 11.11 -15.59 34.33
C MET A 515 11.62 -16.46 33.18
N GLY A 516 10.79 -16.69 32.16
CA GLY A 516 11.08 -17.57 31.04
C GLY A 516 10.85 -19.05 31.38
N GLY A 517 10.30 -19.81 30.43
CA GLY A 517 10.40 -21.27 30.43
C GLY A 517 9.33 -22.03 31.22
N LEU A 518 8.07 -21.57 31.20
CA LEU A 518 6.92 -22.40 31.59
C LEU A 518 6.23 -22.99 30.35
N PRO A 519 5.53 -24.13 30.44
CA PRO A 519 4.50 -24.45 29.47
C PRO A 519 3.34 -23.46 29.67
N TYR A 520 2.84 -22.87 28.58
CA TYR A 520 1.77 -21.87 28.62
C TYR A 520 0.50 -22.43 27.98
N PRO A 521 -0.69 -21.93 28.36
CA PRO A 521 -1.93 -22.30 27.68
C PRO A 521 -1.91 -21.87 26.21
N ASP A 522 -2.41 -22.73 25.31
CA ASP A 522 -2.52 -22.41 23.89
C ASP A 522 -3.63 -21.37 23.57
N ASP A 523 -4.49 -21.09 24.56
CA ASP A 523 -5.59 -20.14 24.56
C ASP A 523 -5.29 -18.85 25.36
N ALA A 524 -4.04 -18.59 25.75
CA ALA A 524 -3.64 -17.36 26.43
C ALA A 524 -2.76 -16.44 25.57
N PHE A 525 -2.81 -15.14 25.83
CA PHE A 525 -1.73 -14.23 25.43
C PHE A 525 -0.55 -14.41 26.37
N ILE A 526 0.65 -14.60 25.82
CA ILE A 526 1.87 -14.67 26.62
C ILE A 526 2.86 -13.61 26.18
N VAL A 527 3.31 -12.81 27.14
CA VAL A 527 4.11 -11.62 26.87
C VAL A 527 5.40 -11.65 27.69
N ALA A 528 6.53 -11.64 26.99
CA ALA A 528 7.86 -11.70 27.60
C ALA A 528 8.71 -10.48 27.19
N PRO A 529 9.45 -9.84 28.12
CA PRO A 529 10.33 -8.72 27.80
C PRO A 529 11.59 -9.19 27.06
N ILE A 530 11.97 -8.45 26.02
CA ILE A 530 13.22 -8.66 25.27
C ILE A 530 14.36 -7.87 25.93
N GLY A 531 15.51 -8.52 26.09
CA GLY A 531 16.74 -7.89 26.57
C GLY A 531 16.69 -7.46 28.04
N LYS A 532 17.44 -6.40 28.39
CA LYS A 532 17.51 -5.92 29.78
C LYS A 532 16.15 -5.36 30.21
N ARG A 533 15.50 -6.02 31.17
CA ARG A 533 14.20 -5.61 31.74
C ARG A 533 14.25 -4.18 32.27
N ARG A 534 13.34 -3.35 31.74
CA ARG A 534 13.09 -1.93 32.08
C ARG A 534 11.67 -1.72 32.62
N ALA A 535 10.71 -2.53 32.18
CA ALA A 535 9.33 -2.54 32.70
C ALA A 535 9.14 -3.51 33.88
N THR A 536 8.21 -3.17 34.77
CA THR A 536 7.60 -4.08 35.73
C THR A 536 6.53 -4.96 35.07
N GLY A 537 6.14 -6.05 35.73
CA GLY A 537 5.03 -6.90 35.27
C GLY A 537 3.71 -6.14 35.09
N PRO A 538 3.28 -5.30 36.05
CA PRO A 538 2.06 -4.49 35.92
C PRO A 538 2.11 -3.47 34.78
N GLU A 539 3.26 -2.87 34.46
CA GLU A 539 3.39 -1.97 33.30
C GLU A 539 3.19 -2.73 31.98
N ILE A 540 3.79 -3.92 31.84
CA ILE A 540 3.57 -4.78 30.68
C ILE A 540 2.10 -5.23 30.61
N ALA A 541 1.51 -5.66 31.73
CA ALA A 541 0.11 -6.06 31.78
C ALA A 541 -0.81 -4.93 31.30
N GLY A 542 -0.67 -3.73 31.85
CA GLY A 542 -1.49 -2.57 31.48
C GLY A 542 -1.32 -2.11 30.03
N PHE A 543 -0.13 -2.28 29.43
CA PHE A 543 0.08 -2.07 28.00
C PHE A 543 -0.70 -3.08 27.16
N ILE A 544 -0.68 -4.36 27.56
CA ILE A 544 -1.35 -5.43 26.83
C ILE A 544 -2.88 -5.35 26.98
N HIS A 545 -3.38 -5.01 28.18
CA HIS A 545 -4.80 -4.73 28.44
C HIS A 545 -5.37 -3.62 27.55
N ALA A 546 -4.56 -2.62 27.20
CA ALA A 546 -4.99 -1.52 26.35
C ALA A 546 -5.02 -1.90 24.85
N LYS A 547 -4.16 -2.83 24.42
CA LYS A 547 -3.88 -3.10 22.99
C LYS A 547 -4.44 -4.42 22.46
N TYR A 548 -4.68 -5.41 23.31
CA TYR A 548 -5.07 -6.76 22.93
C TYR A 548 -6.41 -7.16 23.56
N PRO A 549 -7.17 -8.09 22.95
CA PRO A 549 -8.43 -8.59 23.50
C PRO A 549 -8.15 -9.57 24.65
N VAL A 550 -7.65 -9.04 25.77
CA VAL A 550 -7.37 -9.79 26.98
C VAL A 550 -8.39 -9.46 28.07
N ASP A 551 -8.60 -10.40 28.98
CA ASP A 551 -9.39 -10.22 30.19
C ASP A 551 -8.49 -9.70 31.33
N PRO A 552 -8.71 -8.47 31.84
CA PRO A 552 -7.92 -7.93 32.94
C PRO A 552 -7.98 -8.80 34.20
N ASP A 553 -9.12 -9.44 34.48
CA ASP A 553 -9.33 -10.23 35.69
C ASP A 553 -8.64 -11.61 35.61
N GLN A 554 -8.24 -12.05 34.40
CA GLN A 554 -7.49 -13.28 34.14
C GLN A 554 -6.02 -13.01 33.79
N THR A 555 -5.39 -12.11 34.55
CA THR A 555 -3.98 -11.73 34.37
C THR A 555 -3.08 -12.38 35.41
N SER A 556 -2.04 -13.07 34.94
CA SER A 556 -0.97 -13.65 35.75
C SER A 556 0.39 -13.02 35.41
N ILE A 557 1.23 -12.84 36.43
CA ILE A 557 2.58 -12.26 36.29
C ILE A 557 3.56 -13.22 36.97
N THR A 558 4.57 -13.71 36.23
CA THR A 558 5.65 -14.50 36.83
C THR A 558 6.69 -13.53 37.40
N GLU A 559 6.87 -13.51 38.72
CA GLU A 559 7.91 -12.69 39.38
C GLU A 559 9.03 -13.56 39.99
N PRO A 560 10.29 -13.11 39.95
CA PRO A 560 11.35 -13.73 40.74
C PRO A 560 11.07 -13.56 42.23
N ALA A 561 11.27 -14.63 43.00
CA ALA A 561 11.10 -14.60 44.46
C ALA A 561 11.91 -13.46 45.08
N LYS A 562 11.25 -12.58 45.84
CA LYS A 562 11.90 -11.44 46.51
C LYS A 562 13.06 -11.96 47.38
N PRO A 563 14.28 -11.41 47.25
CA PRO A 563 15.40 -11.84 48.07
C PRO A 563 15.07 -11.55 49.55
N THR A 564 14.99 -12.61 50.35
CA THR A 564 14.76 -12.51 51.79
C THR A 564 15.87 -11.67 52.40
N LYS A 565 15.53 -10.48 52.90
CA LYS A 565 16.46 -9.62 53.63
C LYS A 565 17.00 -10.40 54.84
N LYS A 566 18.20 -10.98 54.72
CA LYS A 566 18.92 -11.55 55.87
C LYS A 566 19.06 -10.45 56.91
N ARG A 567 18.32 -10.55 58.02
CA ARG A 567 18.54 -9.72 59.21
C ARG A 567 19.99 -9.91 59.61
N ARG A 568 20.85 -8.92 59.35
CA ARG A 568 22.17 -8.83 59.97
C ARG A 568 21.95 -8.77 61.47
N SER A 569 22.16 -9.89 62.16
CA SER A 569 22.24 -9.92 63.61
C SER A 569 23.45 -9.08 64.02
N ARG A 570 23.20 -7.91 64.62
CA ARG A 570 24.22 -7.22 65.39
C ARG A 570 24.57 -8.12 66.57
N ARG A 571 25.69 -8.86 66.48
CA ARG A 571 26.40 -9.26 67.70
C ARG A 571 27.11 -8.01 68.23
N ARG A 572 26.96 -7.79 69.53
CA ARG A 572 27.74 -6.82 70.32
C ARG A 572 29.16 -7.37 70.50
#